data_AF-A0A1G2MCA6-F1
#
_entry.id   AF-A0A1G2MCA6-F1
#
_cell.length_a   1.000
_cell.length_b   1.000
_cell.length_c   1.000
_cell.angle_alpha   90.00
_cell.angle_beta   90.00
_cell.angle_gamma   90.00
#
_symmetry.space_group_name_H-M   'P 1'
#
loop_
_entity.id
_entity.type
_entity.pdbx_description
1 polymer ?
#
loop_
_entity_poly.entity_id
_entity_poly.type
_entity_poly.pdbx_seq_one_letter_code
_entity_poly.pdbx_strand_id
1 'polypeptide(L)'
;MTTSPETAPVEKKRTLDEMLDADGFSSWLERVPAAKGLNMSDANRDQVEKFYKAWEASKAVAEKSEEIYNQKLASEELGNLTSEEAAEIAALVGNEAVLHPESMVARQEQFELLEKLPKDIAAGEQELAELAAKTGGIDDLKQKIKEAKEKNEDFKKGTADLPKEVQLTVRESLSRLFERWKPLGKSLDQKIKDAKDDKNTEAEAKFSKLKKRLEEEEKIAKTRADIETKYQTSFSAAGWKNEVGELDSKIKQFEEDLKNRETGKTLLDATTERVKQLKEQSSNLRRQVCAKIPVHAAVHKRVSEEVQAKLISATSSKELYVIEEAVQETRRLEALAKSGGSGSSYLDDLPVPVSEYKTDINAQIELVVNKMLVKAIDEIPTGVSMTLFESELQEFMDKARAGLGFKTPDESRRFVIGILEEQRKKAAKNPGTGRATYLSRLIWKLAHGK
;
A
#
# COMPACT_ATOMS: atom_id res chain seq x y z
N MET A 1 17.90 29.12 29.51
CA MET A 1 17.42 30.19 28.62
C MET A 1 15.91 30.11 28.61
N THR A 2 15.25 31.04 29.28
CA THR A 2 13.79 31.17 29.33
C THR A 2 13.32 31.88 28.08
N THR A 3 12.65 31.17 27.17
CA THR A 3 11.99 31.77 26.01
C THR A 3 10.75 32.53 26.48
N SER A 4 10.71 33.82 26.16
CA SER A 4 9.53 34.66 26.34
C SER A 4 8.37 34.14 25.50
N PRO A 5 7.11 34.25 25.95
CA PRO A 5 5.96 33.90 25.15
C PRO A 5 5.81 34.92 24.01
N GLU A 6 6.01 34.42 22.79
CA GLU A 6 5.71 35.11 21.54
C GLU A 6 4.22 35.50 21.56
N THR A 7 3.97 36.80 21.65
CA THR A 7 2.62 37.35 21.71
C THR A 7 2.05 37.25 20.31
N ALA A 8 0.98 36.46 20.15
CA ALA A 8 0.27 36.33 18.87
C ALA A 8 -0.08 37.72 18.32
N PRO A 9 0.01 37.94 16.99
CA PRO A 9 -0.30 39.23 16.39
C PRO A 9 -1.75 39.60 16.70
N VAL A 10 -1.95 40.78 17.30
CA VAL A 10 -3.29 41.32 17.57
C VAL A 10 -3.95 41.58 16.22
N GLU A 11 -4.90 40.71 15.83
CA GLU A 11 -5.74 40.94 14.66
C GLU A 11 -6.43 42.31 14.79
N LYS A 12 -6.14 43.20 13.86
CA LYS A 12 -6.73 44.52 13.80
C LYS A 12 -8.21 44.34 13.45
N LYS A 13 -9.12 44.55 14.41
CA LYS A 13 -10.57 44.46 14.17
C LYS A 13 -10.99 45.44 13.07
N ARG A 14 -11.68 44.93 12.03
CA ARG A 14 -12.26 45.75 10.95
C ARG A 14 -13.31 46.72 11.49
N THR A 15 -13.45 47.88 10.85
CA THR A 15 -14.53 48.83 11.15
C THR A 15 -15.88 48.34 10.60
N LEU A 16 -16.99 48.90 11.09
CA LEU A 16 -18.32 48.57 10.56
C LEU A 16 -18.41 48.88 9.06
N ASP A 17 -17.95 50.07 8.68
CA ASP A 17 -17.94 50.52 7.29
C ASP A 17 -17.11 49.58 6.40
N GLU A 18 -15.91 49.17 6.86
CA GLU A 18 -15.08 48.19 6.14
C GLU A 18 -15.76 46.83 5.93
N MET A 19 -16.63 46.41 6.85
CA MET A 19 -17.38 45.16 6.72
C MET A 19 -18.57 45.30 5.77
N LEU A 20 -19.31 46.42 5.86
CA LEU A 20 -20.50 46.68 5.02
C LEU A 20 -20.13 47.01 3.56
N ASP A 21 -19.01 47.70 3.35
CA ASP A 21 -18.47 48.04 2.04
C ASP A 21 -17.65 46.90 1.40
N ALA A 22 -17.46 45.79 2.11
CA ALA A 22 -16.77 44.64 1.55
C ALA A 22 -17.52 44.09 0.33
N ASP A 23 -16.77 43.85 -0.74
CA ASP A 23 -17.35 43.52 -2.05
C ASP A 23 -18.22 42.25 -1.98
N GLY A 24 -19.50 42.44 -2.30
CA GLY A 24 -20.52 41.39 -2.31
C GLY A 24 -21.17 41.06 -0.95
N PHE A 25 -20.76 41.65 0.18
CA PHE A 25 -21.40 41.38 1.49
C PHE A 25 -22.81 41.96 1.55
N SER A 26 -22.95 43.24 1.21
CA SER A 26 -24.26 43.92 1.15
C SER A 26 -25.22 43.22 0.17
N SER A 27 -24.74 42.87 -1.04
CA SER A 27 -25.55 42.14 -2.02
C SER A 27 -25.88 40.71 -1.61
N TRP A 28 -25.10 40.08 -0.73
CA TRP A 28 -25.40 38.77 -0.17
C TRP A 28 -26.52 38.86 0.87
N LEU A 29 -26.47 39.87 1.76
CA LEU A 29 -27.55 40.14 2.73
C LEU A 29 -28.90 40.39 2.06
N GLU A 30 -28.93 41.09 0.93
CA GLU A 30 -30.17 41.34 0.19
C GLU A 30 -30.77 40.06 -0.44
N ARG A 31 -29.90 39.14 -0.84
CA ARG A 31 -30.28 37.88 -1.52
C ARG A 31 -30.74 36.80 -0.56
N VAL A 32 -30.21 36.78 0.67
CA VAL A 32 -30.56 35.78 1.68
C VAL A 32 -31.86 36.20 2.40
N PRO A 33 -32.98 35.47 2.25
CA PRO A 33 -34.24 35.84 2.89
C PRO A 33 -34.14 35.95 4.41
N ALA A 34 -33.31 35.11 5.04
CA ALA A 34 -33.06 35.12 6.48
C ALA A 34 -32.34 36.39 6.98
N ALA A 35 -31.66 37.13 6.10
CA ALA A 35 -30.96 38.36 6.44
C ALA A 35 -31.89 39.59 6.41
N LYS A 36 -33.11 39.46 5.85
CA LYS A 36 -34.09 40.53 5.83
C LYS A 36 -34.52 40.88 7.26
N GLY A 37 -34.26 42.11 7.67
CA GLY A 37 -34.61 42.60 9.01
C GLY A 37 -33.47 42.56 10.03
N LEU A 38 -32.26 42.15 9.62
CA LEU A 38 -31.08 42.33 10.46
C LEU A 38 -30.77 43.83 10.65
N ASN A 39 -30.56 44.24 11.89
CA ASN A 39 -30.18 45.61 12.21
C ASN A 39 -28.65 45.77 12.10
N MET A 40 -28.20 46.45 11.06
CA MET A 40 -26.79 46.68 10.71
C MET A 40 -26.21 48.00 11.26
N SER A 41 -26.79 48.53 12.35
CA SER A 41 -26.25 49.71 13.01
C SER A 41 -25.00 49.41 13.84
N ASP A 42 -24.24 50.45 14.16
CA ASP A 42 -23.02 50.39 14.99
C ASP A 42 -23.29 49.85 16.41
N ALA A 43 -24.53 50.01 16.91
CA ALA A 43 -24.98 49.41 18.16
C ALA A 43 -24.99 47.87 18.15
N ASN A 44 -25.04 47.26 16.96
CA ASN A 44 -25.00 45.81 16.74
C ASN A 44 -23.70 45.34 16.08
N ARG A 45 -22.63 46.13 16.16
CA ARG A 45 -21.36 45.85 15.47
C ARG A 45 -20.83 44.43 15.69
N ASP A 46 -20.92 43.89 16.91
CA ASP A 46 -20.47 42.51 17.18
C ASP A 46 -21.29 41.47 16.40
N GLN A 47 -22.58 41.71 16.21
CA GLN A 47 -23.46 40.85 15.42
C GLN A 47 -23.16 40.99 13.93
N VAL A 48 -22.88 42.20 13.44
CA VAL A 48 -22.44 42.44 12.07
C VAL A 48 -21.09 41.75 11.81
N GLU A 49 -20.14 41.82 12.74
CA GLU A 49 -18.86 41.12 12.65
C GLU A 49 -19.05 39.59 12.56
N LYS A 50 -19.99 39.03 13.33
CA LYS A 50 -20.34 37.61 13.23
C LYS A 50 -20.89 37.22 11.86
N PHE A 51 -21.82 38.02 11.30
CA PHE A 51 -22.35 37.75 9.97
C PHE A 51 -21.32 37.96 8.86
N TYR A 52 -20.44 38.95 9.02
CA TYR A 52 -19.34 39.20 8.11
C TYR A 52 -18.39 37.99 8.05
N LYS A 53 -17.95 37.49 9.21
CA LYS A 53 -17.11 36.27 9.30
C LYS A 53 -17.83 35.04 8.75
N ALA A 54 -19.12 34.88 9.07
CA ALA A 54 -19.91 33.77 8.54
C ALA A 54 -20.08 33.85 7.02
N TRP A 55 -20.18 35.04 6.44
CA TRP A 55 -20.21 35.24 4.99
C TRP A 55 -18.88 34.91 4.32
N GLU A 56 -17.74 35.35 4.87
CA GLU A 56 -16.41 34.95 4.38
C GLU A 56 -16.27 33.43 4.43
N ALA A 57 -16.63 32.80 5.55
CA ALA A 57 -16.64 31.35 5.70
C ALA A 57 -17.59 30.67 4.70
N SER A 58 -18.77 31.25 4.44
CA SER A 58 -19.77 30.69 3.52
C SER A 58 -19.25 30.56 2.09
N LYS A 59 -18.42 31.52 1.64
CA LYS A 59 -17.79 31.45 0.30
C LYS A 59 -16.84 30.26 0.21
N ALA A 60 -15.94 30.12 1.17
CA ALA A 60 -14.99 29.02 1.23
C ALA A 60 -15.69 27.66 1.37
N VAL A 61 -16.72 27.58 2.22
CA VAL A 61 -17.54 26.38 2.42
C VAL A 61 -18.27 25.99 1.13
N ALA A 62 -18.84 26.95 0.39
CA ALA A 62 -19.54 26.68 -0.87
C ALA A 62 -18.57 26.16 -1.94
N GLU A 63 -17.44 26.83 -2.14
CA GLU A 63 -16.40 26.43 -3.10
C GLU A 63 -15.84 25.04 -2.79
N LYS A 64 -15.49 24.78 -1.52
CA LYS A 64 -14.97 23.47 -1.11
C LYS A 64 -16.02 22.37 -1.17
N SER A 65 -17.28 22.69 -0.93
CA SER A 65 -18.37 21.75 -1.16
C SER A 65 -18.44 21.35 -2.63
N GLU A 66 -18.44 22.33 -3.53
CA GLU A 66 -18.43 22.09 -4.98
C GLU A 66 -17.23 21.23 -5.40
N GLU A 67 -16.03 21.54 -4.91
CA GLU A 67 -14.81 20.76 -5.17
C GLU A 67 -14.97 19.29 -4.76
N ILE A 68 -15.46 19.02 -3.53
CA ILE A 68 -15.65 17.65 -3.03
C ILE A 68 -16.69 16.89 -3.87
N TYR A 69 -17.78 17.53 -4.26
CA TYR A 69 -18.80 16.92 -5.09
C TYR A 69 -18.27 16.59 -6.49
N ASN A 70 -17.58 17.53 -7.12
CA ASN A 70 -16.95 17.32 -8.43
C ASN A 70 -15.88 16.23 -8.38
N GLN A 71 -15.03 16.20 -7.35
CA GLN A 71 -14.06 15.13 -7.16
C GLN A 71 -14.74 13.76 -7.05
N LYS A 72 -15.83 13.67 -6.29
CA LYS A 72 -16.58 12.42 -6.14
C LYS A 72 -17.23 12.00 -7.45
N LEU A 73 -17.97 12.90 -8.10
CA LEU A 73 -18.62 12.62 -9.39
C LEU A 73 -17.59 12.24 -10.46
N ALA A 74 -16.46 12.92 -10.53
CA ALA A 74 -15.38 12.59 -11.46
C ALA A 74 -14.74 11.23 -11.15
N SER A 75 -14.49 10.91 -9.88
CA SER A 75 -13.97 9.59 -9.48
C SER A 75 -14.93 8.44 -9.78
N GLU A 76 -16.22 8.75 -9.87
CA GLU A 76 -17.27 7.83 -10.25
C GLU A 76 -17.66 7.97 -11.73
N GLU A 77 -16.95 8.77 -12.54
CA GLU A 77 -17.26 9.02 -13.96
C GLU A 77 -18.70 9.51 -14.24
N LEU A 78 -19.33 10.18 -13.26
CA LEU A 78 -20.71 10.71 -13.32
C LEU A 78 -20.75 12.20 -13.71
N GLY A 79 -19.65 12.71 -14.27
CA GLY A 79 -19.51 14.11 -14.70
C GLY A 79 -19.17 15.06 -13.54
N ASN A 80 -19.72 16.27 -13.60
CA ASN A 80 -19.54 17.34 -12.62
C ASN A 80 -20.91 17.86 -12.17
N LEU A 81 -20.92 18.70 -11.14
CA LEU A 81 -22.05 19.55 -10.81
C LEU A 81 -22.36 20.49 -11.97
N THR A 82 -23.64 20.69 -12.20
CA THR A 82 -24.17 21.76 -13.08
C THR A 82 -24.06 23.11 -12.37
N SER A 83 -24.12 24.20 -13.15
CA SER A 83 -24.12 25.55 -12.59
C SER A 83 -25.31 25.82 -11.67
N GLU A 84 -26.44 25.17 -11.93
CA GLU A 84 -27.65 25.26 -11.10
C GLU A 84 -27.45 24.58 -9.75
N GLU A 85 -26.89 23.37 -9.73
CA GLU A 85 -26.55 22.65 -8.49
C GLU A 85 -25.50 23.41 -7.66
N ALA A 86 -24.46 23.96 -8.30
CA ALA A 86 -23.47 24.78 -7.61
C ALA A 86 -24.09 26.05 -7.00
N ALA A 87 -25.03 26.70 -7.72
CA ALA A 87 -25.75 27.85 -7.20
C ALA A 87 -26.67 27.49 -6.02
N GLU A 88 -27.31 26.32 -6.04
CA GLU A 88 -28.10 25.81 -4.91
C GLU A 88 -27.24 25.57 -3.66
N ILE A 89 -26.04 25.00 -3.83
CA ILE A 89 -25.07 24.82 -2.73
C ILE A 89 -24.74 26.19 -2.13
N ALA A 90 -24.35 27.16 -2.97
CA ALA A 90 -24.01 28.50 -2.52
C ALA A 90 -25.17 29.21 -1.80
N ALA A 91 -26.40 29.05 -2.30
CA ALA A 91 -27.59 29.63 -1.68
C ALA A 91 -27.90 29.01 -0.31
N LEU A 92 -27.79 27.69 -0.17
CA LEU A 92 -28.03 26.98 1.08
C LEU A 92 -26.98 27.31 2.15
N VAL A 93 -25.70 27.29 1.75
CA VAL A 93 -24.58 27.68 2.61
C VAL A 93 -24.74 29.15 3.05
N GLY A 94 -25.17 30.03 2.13
CA GLY A 94 -25.48 31.43 2.45
C GLY A 94 -26.65 31.58 3.44
N ASN A 95 -27.73 30.83 3.27
CA ASN A 95 -28.85 30.85 4.23
C ASN A 95 -28.41 30.36 5.61
N GLU A 96 -27.61 29.29 5.67
CA GLU A 96 -27.13 28.73 6.93
C GLU A 96 -26.14 29.65 7.64
N ALA A 97 -25.33 30.39 6.89
CA ALA A 97 -24.44 31.42 7.44
C ALA A 97 -25.19 32.54 8.19
N VAL A 98 -26.43 32.83 7.79
CA VAL A 98 -27.28 33.80 8.50
C VAL A 98 -28.00 33.15 9.70
N LEU A 99 -28.54 31.95 9.53
CA LEU A 99 -29.29 31.28 10.60
C LEU A 99 -28.37 30.78 11.73
N HIS A 100 -27.16 30.33 11.38
CA HIS A 100 -26.21 29.67 12.26
C HIS A 100 -24.75 30.11 11.94
N PRO A 101 -24.40 31.39 12.15
CA PRO A 101 -23.10 31.95 11.76
C PRO A 101 -21.89 31.20 12.38
N GLU A 102 -22.01 30.79 13.64
CA GLU A 102 -20.98 30.01 14.37
C GLU A 102 -20.71 28.66 13.66
N SER A 103 -21.73 28.06 13.04
CA SER A 103 -21.61 26.76 12.37
C SER A 103 -20.84 26.84 11.07
N MET A 104 -20.84 27.99 10.38
CA MET A 104 -20.11 28.15 9.12
C MET A 104 -18.61 28.26 9.34
N VAL A 105 -18.19 28.99 10.37
CA VAL A 105 -16.77 29.06 10.76
C VAL A 105 -16.29 27.66 11.15
N ALA A 106 -17.06 26.94 11.98
CA ALA A 106 -16.74 25.56 12.32
C ALA A 106 -16.67 24.65 11.08
N ARG A 107 -17.57 24.80 10.10
CA ARG A 107 -17.50 24.03 8.85
C ARG A 107 -16.29 24.39 8.00
N GLN A 108 -15.92 25.66 7.92
CA GLN A 108 -14.70 26.08 7.23
C GLN A 108 -13.47 25.39 7.84
N GLU A 109 -13.35 25.38 9.17
CA GLU A 109 -12.27 24.68 9.88
C GLU A 109 -12.29 23.17 9.58
N GLN A 110 -13.47 22.57 9.47
CA GLN A 110 -13.63 21.17 9.06
C GLN A 110 -13.13 20.93 7.62
N PHE A 111 -13.40 21.84 6.68
CA PHE A 111 -12.87 21.75 5.31
C PHE A 111 -11.35 21.93 5.27
N GLU A 112 -10.79 22.87 6.02
CA GLU A 112 -9.35 23.06 6.13
C GLU A 112 -8.67 21.81 6.72
N LEU A 113 -9.31 21.15 7.68
CA LEU A 113 -8.85 19.89 8.23
C LEU A 113 -8.92 18.75 7.19
N LEU A 114 -10.00 18.68 6.39
CA LEU A 114 -10.12 17.73 5.28
C LEU A 114 -9.03 17.91 4.23
N GLU A 115 -8.54 19.13 4.02
CA GLU A 115 -7.43 19.41 3.09
C GLU A 115 -6.06 18.99 3.67
N LYS A 116 -5.90 19.08 4.99
CA LYS A 116 -4.66 18.68 5.69
C LYS A 116 -4.53 17.17 5.86
N LEU A 117 -5.62 16.47 6.19
CA LEU A 117 -5.61 15.05 6.51
C LEU A 117 -4.95 14.14 5.45
N PRO A 118 -5.15 14.32 4.13
CA PRO A 118 -4.44 13.54 3.12
C PRO A 118 -2.93 13.67 3.17
N LYS A 119 -2.41 14.87 3.47
CA LYS A 119 -0.96 15.12 3.61
C LYS A 119 -0.42 14.42 4.86
N ASP A 120 -1.16 14.49 5.97
CA ASP A 120 -0.78 13.82 7.23
C ASP A 120 -0.82 12.29 7.10
N ILE A 121 -1.80 11.75 6.38
CA ILE A 121 -1.89 10.31 6.07
C ILE A 121 -0.70 9.89 5.20
N ALA A 122 -0.39 10.63 4.13
CA ALA A 122 0.74 10.31 3.25
C ALA A 122 2.09 10.36 3.99
N ALA A 123 2.28 11.36 4.85
CA ALA A 123 3.46 11.44 5.71
C ALA A 123 3.56 10.24 6.66
N GLY A 124 2.45 9.85 7.29
CA GLY A 124 2.39 8.67 8.15
C GLY A 124 2.62 7.36 7.40
N GLU A 125 2.11 7.22 6.17
CA GLU A 125 2.36 6.05 5.31
C GLU A 125 3.82 5.95 4.86
N GLN A 126 4.46 7.09 4.57
CA GLN A 126 5.90 7.14 4.31
C GLN A 126 6.70 6.73 5.55
N GLU A 127 6.36 7.26 6.72
CA GLU A 127 6.99 6.89 8.00
C GLU A 127 6.83 5.39 8.27
N LEU A 128 5.65 4.81 8.01
CA LEU A 128 5.41 3.38 8.10
C LEU A 128 6.30 2.57 7.17
N ALA A 129 6.47 3.00 5.92
CA ALA A 129 7.35 2.32 4.96
C ALA A 129 8.81 2.33 5.43
N GLU A 130 9.28 3.47 5.94
CA GLU A 130 10.63 3.62 6.48
C GLU A 130 10.85 2.79 7.76
N LEU A 131 9.87 2.78 8.66
CA LEU A 131 9.92 1.97 9.89
C LEU A 131 9.88 0.49 9.57
N ALA A 132 8.99 0.05 8.67
CA ALA A 132 8.88 -1.34 8.24
C ALA A 132 10.20 -1.85 7.65
N ALA A 133 10.88 -1.03 6.84
CA ALA A 133 12.20 -1.34 6.30
C ALA A 133 13.27 -1.48 7.41
N LYS A 134 13.21 -0.65 8.46
CA LYS A 134 14.15 -0.68 9.60
C LYS A 134 13.86 -1.81 10.61
N THR A 135 12.61 -2.25 10.72
CA THR A 135 12.16 -3.28 11.68
C THR A 135 12.16 -4.70 11.10
N GLY A 136 12.44 -4.88 9.81
CA GLY A 136 12.53 -6.21 9.20
C GLY A 136 13.58 -7.10 9.88
N GLY A 137 13.37 -8.43 9.86
CA GLY A 137 14.37 -9.42 10.31
C GLY A 137 14.58 -9.50 11.82
N ILE A 138 13.61 -9.09 12.64
CA ILE A 138 13.64 -9.29 14.10
C ILE A 138 13.75 -10.78 14.45
N ASP A 139 12.98 -11.64 13.77
CA ASP A 139 13.00 -13.09 14.03
C ASP A 139 14.32 -13.75 13.59
N ASP A 140 14.89 -13.29 12.47
CA ASP A 140 16.24 -13.69 12.01
C ASP A 140 17.33 -13.26 13.00
N LEU A 141 17.25 -12.05 13.58
CA LEU A 141 18.16 -11.63 14.64
C LEU A 141 17.98 -12.44 15.94
N LYS A 142 16.74 -12.74 16.34
CA LYS A 142 16.47 -13.62 17.51
C LYS A 142 17.07 -15.01 17.29
N GLN A 143 16.95 -15.54 16.08
CA GLN A 143 17.57 -16.80 15.70
C GLN A 143 19.11 -16.72 15.71
N LYS A 144 19.71 -15.69 15.12
CA LYS A 144 21.17 -15.48 15.13
C LYS A 144 21.74 -15.32 16.54
N ILE A 145 21.03 -14.62 17.44
CA ILE A 145 21.41 -14.51 18.85
C ILE A 145 21.35 -15.89 19.53
N LYS A 146 20.32 -16.68 19.25
CA LYS A 146 20.17 -18.04 19.78
C LYS A 146 21.30 -18.95 19.30
N GLU A 147 21.56 -19.01 18.00
CA GLU A 147 22.64 -19.80 17.40
C GLU A 147 24.02 -19.38 17.91
N ALA A 148 24.27 -18.07 18.06
CA ALA A 148 25.52 -17.56 18.63
C ALA A 148 25.70 -17.93 20.11
N LYS A 149 24.61 -17.91 20.90
CA LYS A 149 24.62 -18.33 22.31
C LYS A 149 24.84 -19.84 22.46
N GLU A 150 24.17 -20.65 21.65
CA GLU A 150 24.36 -22.11 21.62
C GLU A 150 25.80 -22.45 21.24
N LYS A 151 26.35 -21.83 20.20
CA LYS A 151 27.76 -22.02 19.81
C LYS A 151 28.75 -21.61 20.91
N ASN A 152 28.49 -20.50 21.61
CA ASN A 152 29.31 -20.04 22.73
C ASN A 152 29.24 -21.02 23.93
N GLU A 153 28.07 -21.59 24.21
CA GLU A 153 27.92 -22.63 25.23
C GLU A 153 28.64 -23.93 24.86
N ASP A 154 28.54 -24.37 23.60
CA ASP A 154 29.21 -25.57 23.12
C ASP A 154 30.74 -25.42 23.19
N PHE A 155 31.26 -24.24 22.87
CA PHE A 155 32.66 -23.91 23.12
C PHE A 155 33.01 -24.04 24.62
N LYS A 156 32.23 -23.44 25.51
CA LYS A 156 32.47 -23.49 26.97
C LYS A 156 32.39 -24.93 27.52
N LYS A 157 31.45 -25.76 27.04
CA LYS A 157 31.32 -27.18 27.41
C LYS A 157 32.50 -28.01 26.89
N GLY A 158 32.91 -27.81 25.63
CA GLY A 158 34.09 -28.45 25.06
C GLY A 158 35.38 -28.19 25.84
N THR A 159 35.48 -27.05 26.55
CA THR A 159 36.59 -26.81 27.48
C THR A 159 36.42 -27.46 28.85
N ALA A 160 35.19 -27.64 29.34
CA ALA A 160 34.91 -28.26 30.63
C ALA A 160 35.17 -29.79 30.64
N ASP A 161 35.04 -30.44 29.48
CA ASP A 161 35.27 -31.88 29.30
C ASP A 161 36.74 -32.27 29.06
N LEU A 162 37.66 -31.29 28.99
CA LEU A 162 39.09 -31.60 29.06
C LEU A 162 39.42 -32.17 30.45
N PRO A 163 40.07 -33.34 30.55
CA PRO A 163 40.45 -33.92 31.84
C PRO A 163 41.17 -32.88 32.70
N LYS A 164 40.82 -32.76 33.98
CA LYS A 164 41.41 -31.77 34.90
C LYS A 164 42.94 -31.83 34.89
N GLU A 165 43.54 -33.01 34.68
CA GLU A 165 44.99 -33.14 34.53
C GLU A 165 45.52 -32.41 33.29
N VAL A 166 44.80 -32.37 32.16
CA VAL A 166 45.22 -31.66 30.94
C VAL A 166 45.09 -30.14 31.13
N GLN A 167 44.02 -29.67 31.75
CA GLN A 167 43.86 -28.25 32.09
C GLN A 167 44.96 -27.77 33.08
N LEU A 168 45.28 -28.57 34.11
CA LEU A 168 46.37 -28.27 35.04
C LEU A 168 47.74 -28.35 34.35
N THR A 169 47.99 -29.38 33.56
CA THR A 169 49.30 -29.60 32.91
C THR A 169 49.58 -28.54 31.85
N VAL A 170 48.58 -28.12 31.07
CA VAL A 170 48.75 -27.02 30.10
C VAL A 170 48.98 -25.69 30.83
N ARG A 171 48.23 -25.42 31.92
CA ARG A 171 48.38 -24.20 32.73
C ARG A 171 49.72 -24.15 33.47
N GLU A 172 50.17 -25.26 34.06
CA GLU A 172 51.45 -25.37 34.75
C GLU A 172 52.62 -25.37 33.78
N SER A 173 52.54 -26.07 32.64
CA SER A 173 53.59 -26.07 31.62
C SER A 173 53.74 -24.69 30.97
N LEU A 174 52.64 -24.00 30.67
CA LEU A 174 52.70 -22.62 30.16
C LEU A 174 53.23 -21.64 31.23
N SER A 175 52.83 -21.78 32.49
CA SER A 175 53.34 -20.92 33.57
C SER A 175 54.83 -21.17 33.84
N ARG A 176 55.29 -22.43 33.82
CA ARG A 176 56.71 -22.78 33.96
C ARG A 176 57.54 -22.37 32.73
N LEU A 177 56.98 -22.46 31.52
CA LEU A 177 57.63 -21.94 30.30
C LEU A 177 57.78 -20.42 30.37
N PHE A 178 56.73 -19.68 30.77
CA PHE A 178 56.76 -18.22 30.88
C PHE A 178 57.68 -17.70 32.00
N GLU A 179 57.73 -18.36 33.17
CA GLU A 179 58.64 -17.99 34.27
C GLU A 179 60.11 -18.36 33.96
N ARG A 180 60.37 -19.50 33.31
CA ARG A 180 61.72 -19.99 33.02
C ARG A 180 62.35 -19.35 31.78
N TRP A 181 61.56 -18.80 30.86
CA TRP A 181 62.03 -18.07 29.67
C TRP A 181 62.23 -16.56 29.88
N LYS A 182 61.79 -16.00 31.00
CA LYS A 182 61.95 -14.57 31.30
C LYS A 182 63.41 -14.08 31.37
N PRO A 183 64.41 -14.89 31.77
CA PRO A 183 65.82 -14.49 31.73
C PRO A 183 66.67 -15.14 30.61
N LEU A 184 66.07 -15.92 29.70
CA LEU A 184 66.82 -16.78 28.76
C LEU A 184 66.50 -16.55 27.27
N GLY A 185 66.11 -15.33 26.92
CA GLY A 185 66.10 -14.90 25.53
C GLY A 185 67.53 -14.75 24.97
N LYS A 186 67.99 -15.79 24.26
CA LYS A 186 69.19 -15.83 23.38
C LYS A 186 70.53 -15.57 24.07
N SER A 187 71.13 -16.59 24.70
CA SER A 187 72.56 -16.50 25.08
C SER A 187 73.22 -17.80 25.61
N LEU A 188 72.53 -18.94 25.76
CA LEU A 188 73.13 -20.09 26.45
C LEU A 188 74.20 -20.82 25.63
N ASP A 189 73.97 -21.07 24.33
CA ASP A 189 74.98 -21.71 23.46
C ASP A 189 76.25 -20.86 23.31
N GLN A 190 76.10 -19.54 23.25
CA GLN A 190 77.22 -18.60 23.22
C GLN A 190 77.97 -18.60 24.56
N LYS A 191 77.25 -18.58 25.69
CA LYS A 191 77.85 -18.65 27.04
C LYS A 191 78.57 -19.98 27.31
N ILE A 192 78.10 -21.09 26.74
CA ILE A 192 78.77 -22.40 26.82
C ILE A 192 80.06 -22.38 26.00
N LYS A 193 80.06 -21.73 24.83
CA LYS A 193 81.22 -21.56 23.97
C LYS A 193 82.28 -20.67 24.64
N ASP A 194 81.87 -19.52 25.16
CA ASP A 194 82.74 -18.56 25.85
C ASP A 194 83.34 -19.15 27.15
N ALA A 195 82.58 -19.94 27.90
CA ALA A 195 83.07 -20.62 29.12
C ALA A 195 84.00 -21.81 28.84
N LYS A 196 84.02 -22.35 27.62
CA LYS A 196 84.90 -23.47 27.23
C LYS A 196 86.30 -23.00 26.84
N ASP A 197 86.43 -21.75 26.41
CA ASP A 197 87.69 -21.12 26.02
C ASP A 197 88.41 -20.44 27.21
N ASP A 198 87.76 -20.32 28.37
CA ASP A 198 88.29 -19.72 29.59
C ASP A 198 88.90 -20.80 30.52
N LYS A 199 90.22 -20.98 30.51
CA LYS A 199 90.95 -22.03 31.27
C LYS A 199 91.19 -21.65 32.74
N ASN A 200 90.13 -21.31 33.47
CA ASN A 200 90.17 -21.14 34.92
C ASN A 200 89.25 -22.18 35.59
N THR A 201 89.63 -22.72 36.76
CA THR A 201 88.91 -23.81 37.45
C THR A 201 87.47 -23.46 37.84
N GLU A 202 87.13 -22.18 37.90
CA GLU A 202 85.76 -21.70 38.10
C GLU A 202 84.88 -21.84 36.83
N ALA A 203 85.49 -21.87 35.64
CA ALA A 203 84.81 -22.02 34.36
C ALA A 203 84.34 -23.47 34.13
N GLU A 204 85.09 -24.48 34.59
CA GLU A 204 84.67 -25.89 34.50
C GLU A 204 83.42 -26.18 35.35
N ALA A 205 83.31 -25.58 36.53
CA ALA A 205 82.10 -25.69 37.36
C ALA A 205 80.89 -25.00 36.71
N LYS A 206 81.09 -23.84 36.08
CA LYS A 206 80.05 -23.14 35.30
C LYS A 206 79.65 -23.93 34.06
N PHE A 207 80.61 -24.51 33.35
CA PHE A 207 80.38 -25.36 32.17
C PHE A 207 79.57 -26.61 32.52
N SER A 208 79.93 -27.31 33.61
CA SER A 208 79.18 -28.47 34.10
C SER A 208 77.74 -28.13 34.48
N LYS A 209 77.51 -26.96 35.10
CA LYS A 209 76.17 -26.46 35.43
C LYS A 209 75.35 -26.08 34.19
N LEU A 210 75.99 -25.52 33.16
CA LEU A 210 75.35 -25.19 31.89
C LEU A 210 75.03 -26.44 31.07
N LYS A 211 75.91 -27.45 31.08
CA LYS A 211 75.67 -28.74 30.41
C LYS A 211 74.47 -29.48 31.02
N LYS A 212 74.36 -29.52 32.36
CA LYS A 212 73.15 -30.06 33.02
C LYS A 212 71.88 -29.30 32.65
N ARG A 213 71.97 -27.98 32.48
CA ARG A 213 70.82 -27.17 32.02
C ARG A 213 70.44 -27.50 30.57
N LEU A 214 71.41 -27.71 29.69
CA LEU A 214 71.15 -28.11 28.30
C LEU A 214 70.48 -29.49 28.23
N GLU A 215 70.96 -30.46 29.01
CA GLU A 215 70.33 -31.79 29.11
C GLU A 215 68.89 -31.72 29.69
N GLU A 216 68.61 -30.78 30.60
CA GLU A 216 67.24 -30.51 31.05
C GLU A 216 66.37 -29.87 29.97
N GLU A 217 66.91 -28.95 29.16
CA GLU A 217 66.21 -28.34 28.03
C GLU A 217 65.86 -29.36 26.94
N GLU A 218 66.77 -30.28 26.62
CA GLU A 218 66.51 -31.38 25.68
C GLU A 218 65.40 -32.32 26.18
N LYS A 219 65.38 -32.64 27.48
CA LYS A 219 64.29 -33.44 28.09
C LYS A 219 62.94 -32.72 28.01
N ILE A 220 62.92 -31.40 28.19
CA ILE A 220 61.71 -30.59 28.07
C ILE A 220 61.24 -30.54 26.61
N ALA A 221 62.14 -30.34 25.64
CA ALA A 221 61.81 -30.34 24.22
C ALA A 221 61.23 -31.69 23.77
N LYS A 222 61.80 -32.80 24.24
CA LYS A 222 61.27 -34.14 23.99
C LYS A 222 59.87 -34.34 24.60
N THR A 223 59.67 -33.92 25.85
CA THR A 223 58.36 -33.98 26.52
C THR A 223 57.31 -33.15 25.78
N ARG A 224 57.70 -31.99 25.23
CA ARG A 224 56.83 -31.14 24.42
C ARG A 224 56.41 -31.84 23.12
N ALA A 225 57.36 -32.44 22.40
CA ALA A 225 57.07 -33.19 21.19
C ALA A 225 56.16 -34.41 21.48
N ASP A 226 56.39 -35.11 22.60
CA ASP A 226 55.54 -36.23 23.02
C ASP A 226 54.11 -35.78 23.36
N ILE A 227 53.93 -34.61 23.98
CA ILE A 227 52.60 -34.02 24.26
C ILE A 227 51.91 -33.59 22.95
N GLU A 228 52.61 -32.89 22.05
CA GLU A 228 52.07 -32.45 20.76
C GLU A 228 51.64 -33.64 19.88
N THR A 229 52.42 -34.74 19.92
CA THR A 229 52.11 -35.98 19.19
C THR A 229 50.96 -36.76 19.83
N LYS A 230 50.91 -36.84 21.16
CA LYS A 230 49.90 -37.63 21.88
C LYS A 230 48.51 -36.99 21.90
N TYR A 231 48.42 -35.66 21.79
CA TYR A 231 47.14 -34.93 21.90
C TYR A 231 46.66 -34.25 20.61
N GLN A 232 47.36 -34.41 19.48
CA GLN A 232 46.93 -34.09 18.11
C GLN A 232 46.04 -32.84 17.95
N THR A 233 46.29 -31.77 18.71
CA THR A 233 45.53 -30.52 18.62
C THR A 233 46.47 -29.34 18.79
N SER A 234 46.51 -28.49 17.76
CA SER A 234 47.09 -27.15 17.80
C SER A 234 46.22 -26.23 18.67
N PHE A 235 46.04 -26.56 19.94
CA PHE A 235 45.22 -25.80 20.88
C PHE A 235 46.00 -24.59 21.38
N SER A 236 45.90 -23.44 20.70
CA SER A 236 46.39 -22.18 21.26
C SER A 236 45.31 -21.56 22.15
N ALA A 237 45.55 -21.56 23.46
CA ALA A 237 44.64 -20.94 24.44
C ALA A 237 44.38 -19.45 24.15
N ALA A 238 45.32 -18.78 23.46
CA ALA A 238 45.18 -17.40 23.00
C ALA A 238 44.19 -17.26 21.83
N GLY A 239 44.25 -18.16 20.83
CA GLY A 239 43.29 -18.17 19.72
C GLY A 239 41.86 -18.42 20.20
N TRP A 240 41.70 -19.37 21.13
CA TRP A 240 40.40 -19.71 21.69
C TRP A 240 39.78 -18.56 22.51
N LYS A 241 40.59 -17.89 23.34
CA LYS A 241 40.13 -16.70 24.10
C LYS A 241 39.71 -15.56 23.17
N ASN A 242 40.37 -15.40 22.03
CA ASN A 242 39.99 -14.40 21.02
C ASN A 242 38.67 -14.77 20.35
N GLU A 243 38.48 -16.04 19.94
CA GLU A 243 37.24 -16.50 19.31
C GLU A 243 36.01 -16.36 20.23
N VAL A 244 36.14 -16.69 21.51
CA VAL A 244 35.07 -16.48 22.51
C VAL A 244 34.80 -14.99 22.71
N GLY A 245 35.85 -14.15 22.77
CA GLY A 245 35.70 -12.69 22.88
C GLY A 245 35.03 -12.05 21.66
N GLU A 246 35.31 -12.55 20.46
CA GLU A 246 34.64 -12.12 19.23
C GLU A 246 33.16 -12.52 19.21
N LEU A 247 32.83 -13.74 19.66
CA LEU A 247 31.44 -14.19 19.78
C LEU A 247 30.66 -13.37 20.81
N ASP A 248 31.24 -13.11 21.98
CA ASP A 248 30.60 -12.27 23.01
C ASP A 248 30.36 -10.83 22.50
N SER A 249 31.28 -10.29 21.70
CA SER A 249 31.12 -8.97 21.07
C SER A 249 30.01 -8.96 20.02
N LYS A 250 29.92 -10.00 19.18
CA LYS A 250 28.83 -10.17 18.20
C LYS A 250 27.48 -10.34 18.86
N ILE A 251 27.39 -11.11 19.96
CA ILE A 251 26.15 -11.28 20.73
C ILE A 251 25.68 -9.92 21.27
N LYS A 252 26.57 -9.12 21.87
CA LYS A 252 26.23 -7.78 22.36
C LYS A 252 25.72 -6.86 21.24
N GLN A 253 26.40 -6.87 20.10
CA GLN A 253 25.97 -6.09 18.94
C GLN A 253 24.58 -6.52 18.46
N PHE A 254 24.31 -7.83 18.35
CA PHE A 254 22.99 -8.32 17.96
C PHE A 254 21.90 -8.03 19.00
N GLU A 255 22.20 -8.05 20.30
CA GLU A 255 21.25 -7.68 21.36
C GLU A 255 20.91 -6.19 21.31
N GLU A 256 21.88 -5.32 21.02
CA GLU A 256 21.67 -3.89 20.82
C GLU A 256 20.83 -3.61 19.55
N ASP A 257 21.17 -4.28 18.44
CA ASP A 257 20.38 -4.23 17.21
C ASP A 257 18.94 -4.72 17.42
N LEU A 258 18.75 -5.79 18.19
CA LEU A 258 17.43 -6.32 18.54
C LEU A 258 16.61 -5.31 19.33
N LYS A 259 17.20 -4.68 20.37
CA LYS A 259 16.54 -3.65 21.18
C LYS A 259 16.13 -2.44 20.33
N ASN A 260 17.00 -2.01 19.42
CA ASN A 260 16.71 -0.92 18.49
C ASN A 260 15.56 -1.29 17.55
N ARG A 261 15.51 -2.52 17.03
CA ARG A 261 14.40 -3.00 16.19
C ARG A 261 13.09 -3.23 16.95
N GLU A 262 13.12 -3.67 18.21
CA GLU A 262 11.93 -3.81 19.05
C GLU A 262 11.34 -2.44 19.44
N THR A 263 12.19 -1.44 19.69
CA THR A 263 11.76 -0.04 19.86
C THR A 263 11.14 0.48 18.55
N GLY A 264 11.77 0.19 17.41
CA GLY A 264 11.23 0.49 16.08
C GLY A 264 9.88 -0.18 15.81
N LYS A 265 9.68 -1.42 16.25
CA LYS A 265 8.39 -2.14 16.13
C LYS A 265 7.29 -1.48 16.95
N THR A 266 7.59 -1.05 18.17
CA THR A 266 6.63 -0.31 19.01
C THR A 266 6.21 1.01 18.35
N LEU A 267 7.17 1.72 17.74
CA LEU A 267 6.89 2.94 16.98
C LEU A 267 6.10 2.66 15.69
N LEU A 268 6.39 1.55 15.00
CA LEU A 268 5.64 1.09 13.83
C LEU A 268 4.17 0.80 14.18
N ASP A 269 3.92 0.09 15.27
CA ASP A 269 2.57 -0.23 15.75
C ASP A 269 1.80 1.06 16.13
N ALA A 270 2.44 1.98 16.85
CA ALA A 270 1.86 3.27 17.21
C ALA A 270 1.54 4.15 15.98
N THR A 271 2.45 4.19 15.00
CA THR A 271 2.27 4.93 13.74
C THR A 271 1.16 4.30 12.89
N THR A 272 1.03 2.96 12.91
CA THR A 272 -0.02 2.24 12.20
C THR A 272 -1.40 2.61 12.74
N GLU A 273 -1.54 2.60 14.07
CA GLU A 273 -2.77 3.00 14.72
C GLU A 273 -3.09 4.49 14.48
N ARG A 274 -2.08 5.37 14.51
CA ARG A 274 -2.26 6.79 14.16
C ARG A 274 -2.77 6.98 12.73
N VAL A 275 -2.17 6.32 11.74
CA VAL A 275 -2.60 6.39 10.34
C VAL A 275 -4.04 5.88 10.19
N LYS A 276 -4.40 4.80 10.88
CA LYS A 276 -5.77 4.28 10.91
C LYS A 276 -6.76 5.29 11.49
N GLN A 277 -6.44 5.93 12.62
CA GLN A 277 -7.26 6.97 13.23
C GLN A 277 -7.44 8.18 12.31
N LEU A 278 -6.38 8.63 11.62
CA LEU A 278 -6.46 9.72 10.64
C LEU A 278 -7.38 9.37 9.45
N LYS A 279 -7.31 8.14 8.95
CA LYS A 279 -8.20 7.64 7.89
C LYS A 279 -9.67 7.61 8.35
N GLU A 280 -9.93 7.14 9.56
CA GLU A 280 -11.27 7.13 10.14
C GLU A 280 -11.82 8.55 10.36
N GLN A 281 -11.00 9.45 10.90
CA GLN A 281 -11.33 10.86 11.07
C GLN A 281 -11.68 11.51 9.72
N SER A 282 -10.88 11.27 8.68
CA SER A 282 -11.16 11.77 7.32
C SER A 282 -12.50 11.26 6.79
N SER A 283 -12.78 9.97 6.92
CA SER A 283 -14.06 9.37 6.50
C SER A 283 -15.26 9.94 7.26
N ASN A 284 -15.15 10.08 8.58
CA ASN A 284 -16.22 10.63 9.42
C ASN A 284 -16.47 12.10 9.11
N LEU A 285 -15.41 12.88 8.91
CA LEU A 285 -15.51 14.31 8.60
C LEU A 285 -16.14 14.54 7.22
N ARG A 286 -15.74 13.76 6.20
CA ARG A 286 -16.41 13.77 4.88
C ARG A 286 -17.89 13.45 4.99
N ARG A 287 -18.26 12.43 5.76
CA ARG A 287 -19.67 12.08 6.00
C ARG A 287 -20.43 13.23 6.66
N GLN A 288 -19.88 13.85 7.70
CA GLN A 288 -20.53 14.95 8.41
C GLN A 288 -20.74 16.19 7.54
N VAL A 289 -19.73 16.55 6.73
CA VAL A 289 -19.78 17.70 5.83
C VAL A 289 -20.79 17.45 4.71
N CYS A 290 -20.76 16.27 4.06
CA CYS A 290 -21.65 15.96 2.94
C CYS A 290 -23.10 15.70 3.37
N ALA A 291 -23.34 15.06 4.53
CA ALA A 291 -24.69 14.76 5.01
C ALA A 291 -25.53 16.02 5.33
N LYS A 292 -24.89 17.17 5.54
CA LYS A 292 -25.55 18.42 5.89
C LYS A 292 -25.84 19.33 4.70
N ILE A 293 -25.57 18.89 3.46
CA ILE A 293 -25.80 19.67 2.24
C ILE A 293 -26.99 19.05 1.48
N PRO A 294 -28.20 19.67 1.51
CA PRO A 294 -29.41 19.15 0.88
C PRO A 294 -29.30 18.87 -0.62
N VAL A 295 -28.37 19.52 -1.32
CA VAL A 295 -28.11 19.33 -2.75
C VAL A 295 -27.68 17.90 -3.08
N HIS A 296 -27.22 17.14 -2.08
CA HIS A 296 -26.94 15.71 -2.25
C HIS A 296 -28.11 14.96 -2.89
N ALA A 297 -29.34 15.19 -2.44
CA ALA A 297 -30.52 14.51 -2.97
C ALA A 297 -30.85 14.92 -4.41
N ALA A 298 -30.65 16.20 -4.76
CA ALA A 298 -30.88 16.70 -6.11
C ALA A 298 -29.86 16.14 -7.11
N VAL A 299 -28.57 16.16 -6.74
CA VAL A 299 -27.47 15.58 -7.52
C VAL A 299 -27.67 14.08 -7.69
N HIS A 300 -28.00 13.39 -6.60
CA HIS A 300 -28.26 11.95 -6.61
C HIS A 300 -29.42 11.59 -7.53
N LYS A 301 -30.53 12.35 -7.46
CA LYS A 301 -31.67 12.18 -8.36
C LYS A 301 -31.27 12.40 -9.83
N ARG A 302 -30.60 13.51 -10.18
CA ARG A 302 -30.18 13.78 -11.57
C ARG A 302 -29.29 12.67 -12.09
N VAL A 303 -28.26 12.30 -11.34
CA VAL A 303 -27.30 11.25 -11.71
C VAL A 303 -28.02 9.91 -11.90
N SER A 304 -28.94 9.56 -11.00
CA SER A 304 -29.78 8.37 -11.12
C SER A 304 -30.66 8.40 -12.38
N GLU A 305 -31.29 9.53 -12.67
CA GLU A 305 -32.13 9.72 -13.87
C GLU A 305 -31.31 9.66 -15.16
N GLU A 306 -30.10 10.23 -15.19
CA GLU A 306 -29.18 10.18 -16.34
C GLU A 306 -28.69 8.75 -16.61
N VAL A 307 -28.26 8.04 -15.56
CA VAL A 307 -27.86 6.63 -15.65
C VAL A 307 -29.05 5.79 -16.14
N GLN A 308 -30.23 5.98 -15.55
CA GLN A 308 -31.44 5.29 -15.97
C GLN A 308 -31.78 5.57 -17.44
N ALA A 309 -31.74 6.82 -17.88
CA ALA A 309 -32.03 7.19 -19.26
C ALA A 309 -31.07 6.51 -20.24
N LYS A 310 -29.77 6.47 -19.91
CA LYS A 310 -28.76 5.74 -20.70
C LYS A 310 -29.08 4.26 -20.78
N LEU A 311 -29.37 3.60 -19.64
CA LEU A 311 -29.68 2.17 -19.62
C LEU A 311 -30.97 1.84 -20.39
N ILE A 312 -32.04 2.62 -20.22
CA ILE A 312 -33.31 2.46 -20.96
C ILE A 312 -33.09 2.68 -22.46
N SER A 313 -32.29 3.67 -22.85
CA SER A 313 -32.00 3.89 -24.28
C SER A 313 -31.31 2.69 -24.91
N ALA A 314 -30.43 2.01 -24.16
CA ALA A 314 -29.74 0.82 -24.60
C ALA A 314 -30.66 -0.39 -24.74
N THR A 315 -31.63 -0.59 -23.84
CA THR A 315 -32.60 -1.71 -23.94
C THR A 315 -33.49 -1.62 -25.18
N SER A 316 -33.62 -0.44 -25.78
CA SER A 316 -34.38 -0.23 -27.02
C SER A 316 -33.50 0.00 -28.26
N SER A 317 -32.17 0.05 -28.10
CA SER A 317 -31.25 0.37 -29.19
C SER A 317 -31.12 -0.76 -30.20
N LYS A 318 -30.93 -0.41 -31.48
CA LYS A 318 -30.60 -1.36 -32.56
C LYS A 318 -29.09 -1.41 -32.84
N GLU A 319 -28.33 -0.54 -32.20
CA GLU A 319 -26.91 -0.32 -32.46
C GLU A 319 -26.10 -1.05 -31.40
N LEU A 320 -25.30 -2.04 -31.83
CA LEU A 320 -24.56 -2.90 -30.91
C LEU A 320 -23.60 -2.10 -30.02
N TYR A 321 -23.00 -1.01 -30.54
CA TYR A 321 -22.08 -0.18 -29.76
C TYR A 321 -22.77 0.51 -28.56
N VAL A 322 -24.01 0.98 -28.71
CA VAL A 322 -24.78 1.61 -27.62
C VAL A 322 -25.06 0.60 -26.52
N ILE A 323 -25.33 -0.65 -26.91
CA ILE A 323 -25.61 -1.74 -25.98
C ILE A 323 -24.33 -2.21 -25.30
N GLU A 324 -23.21 -2.24 -26.03
CA GLU A 324 -21.86 -2.51 -25.48
C GLU A 324 -21.48 -1.49 -24.41
N GLU A 325 -21.67 -0.20 -24.68
CA GLU A 325 -21.42 0.88 -23.72
C GLU A 325 -22.25 0.71 -22.44
N ALA A 326 -23.54 0.37 -22.58
CA ALA A 326 -24.41 0.11 -21.44
C ALA A 326 -24.01 -1.15 -20.63
N VAL A 327 -23.44 -2.18 -21.28
CA VAL A 327 -22.87 -3.34 -20.56
C VAL A 327 -21.64 -2.95 -19.74
N GLN A 328 -20.76 -2.12 -20.29
CA GLN A 328 -19.60 -1.63 -19.53
C GLN A 328 -20.06 -0.76 -18.37
N GLU A 329 -21.02 0.11 -18.61
CA GLU A 329 -21.60 0.96 -17.57
C GLU A 329 -22.24 0.13 -16.46
N THR A 330 -23.12 -0.83 -16.76
CA THR A 330 -23.72 -1.70 -15.74
C THR A 330 -22.68 -2.46 -14.91
N ARG A 331 -21.60 -2.95 -15.53
CA ARG A 331 -20.50 -3.61 -14.80
C ARG A 331 -19.76 -2.65 -13.88
N ARG A 332 -19.51 -1.44 -14.36
CA ARG A 332 -18.85 -0.37 -13.61
C ARG A 332 -19.69 0.01 -12.39
N LEU A 333 -21.00 0.19 -12.58
CA LEU A 333 -21.97 0.45 -11.52
C LEU A 333 -22.03 -0.71 -10.50
N GLU A 334 -22.04 -1.97 -10.95
CA GLU A 334 -21.95 -3.15 -10.07
C GLU A 334 -20.63 -3.20 -9.28
N ALA A 335 -19.52 -2.78 -9.88
CA ALA A 335 -18.22 -2.72 -9.21
C ALA A 335 -18.20 -1.61 -8.16
N LEU A 336 -18.72 -0.42 -8.49
CA LEU A 336 -18.87 0.70 -7.56
C LEU A 336 -19.74 0.32 -6.36
N ALA A 337 -20.87 -0.34 -6.58
CA ALA A 337 -21.75 -0.82 -5.52
C ALA A 337 -21.06 -1.84 -4.58
N LYS A 338 -20.09 -2.63 -5.09
CA LYS A 338 -19.31 -3.58 -4.29
C LYS A 338 -18.13 -2.94 -3.56
N SER A 339 -17.54 -1.88 -4.13
CA SER A 339 -16.40 -1.17 -3.54
C SER A 339 -16.82 -0.05 -2.57
N GLY A 340 -18.03 0.48 -2.72
CA GLY A 340 -18.57 1.53 -1.87
C GLY A 340 -19.04 0.98 -0.52
N GLY A 341 -18.61 1.59 0.59
CA GLY A 341 -19.27 1.39 1.87
C GLY A 341 -20.73 1.80 1.80
N SER A 342 -21.62 1.01 2.40
CA SER A 342 -23.08 1.20 2.40
C SER A 342 -23.49 2.66 2.64
N GLY A 343 -24.32 3.24 1.76
CA GLY A 343 -24.92 4.57 1.94
C GLY A 343 -24.10 5.73 1.36
N SER A 344 -23.21 5.46 0.40
CA SER A 344 -22.39 6.50 -0.26
C SER A 344 -22.43 6.44 -1.78
N SER A 345 -23.07 5.45 -2.39
CA SER A 345 -23.16 5.36 -3.85
C SER A 345 -24.34 6.18 -4.34
N TYR A 346 -24.15 6.99 -5.39
CA TYR A 346 -25.24 7.68 -6.08
C TYR A 346 -26.25 6.73 -6.77
N LEU A 347 -26.10 5.43 -6.55
CA LEU A 347 -26.81 4.35 -7.21
C LEU A 347 -27.76 3.61 -6.25
N ASP A 348 -27.69 3.89 -4.95
CA ASP A 348 -28.50 3.22 -3.92
C ASP A 348 -30.02 3.51 -4.09
N ASP A 349 -30.37 4.60 -4.78
CA ASP A 349 -31.77 5.04 -5.01
C ASP A 349 -32.24 4.87 -6.48
N LEU A 350 -31.57 4.03 -7.27
CA LEU A 350 -32.07 3.71 -8.62
C LEU A 350 -33.48 3.10 -8.52
N PRO A 351 -34.48 3.58 -9.29
CA PRO A 351 -35.86 3.07 -9.21
C PRO A 351 -35.99 1.58 -9.54
N VAL A 352 -35.03 1.09 -10.34
CA VAL A 352 -34.93 -0.29 -10.79
C VAL A 352 -33.51 -0.76 -10.49
N PRO A 353 -33.33 -1.92 -9.82
CA PRO A 353 -32.01 -2.47 -9.55
C PRO A 353 -31.18 -2.66 -10.82
N VAL A 354 -29.87 -2.38 -10.77
CA VAL A 354 -28.93 -2.56 -11.90
C VAL A 354 -29.00 -3.98 -12.48
N SER A 355 -29.32 -4.99 -11.67
CA SER A 355 -29.49 -6.39 -12.11
C SER A 355 -30.66 -6.59 -13.08
N GLU A 356 -31.72 -5.80 -12.97
CA GLU A 356 -32.86 -5.86 -13.89
C GLU A 356 -32.48 -5.27 -15.25
N TYR A 357 -31.85 -4.07 -15.27
CA TYR A 357 -31.30 -3.51 -16.50
C TYR A 357 -30.33 -4.44 -17.21
N LYS A 358 -29.48 -5.15 -16.46
CA LYS A 358 -28.55 -6.13 -17.01
C LYS A 358 -29.27 -7.27 -17.74
N THR A 359 -30.42 -7.72 -17.23
CA THR A 359 -31.21 -8.77 -17.87
C THR A 359 -31.83 -8.25 -19.17
N ASP A 360 -32.39 -7.04 -19.15
CA ASP A 360 -32.98 -6.41 -20.34
C ASP A 360 -31.93 -6.09 -21.40
N ILE A 361 -30.77 -5.58 -21.00
CA ILE A 361 -29.63 -5.33 -21.90
C ILE A 361 -29.14 -6.64 -22.53
N ASN A 362 -29.02 -7.72 -21.76
CA ASN A 362 -28.63 -9.03 -22.30
C ASN A 362 -29.65 -9.55 -23.32
N ALA A 363 -30.96 -9.44 -23.02
CA ALA A 363 -32.01 -9.82 -23.95
C ALA A 363 -31.96 -8.98 -25.23
N GLN A 364 -31.63 -7.69 -25.13
CA GLN A 364 -31.49 -6.82 -26.28
C GLN A 364 -30.25 -7.15 -27.12
N ILE A 365 -29.14 -7.56 -26.49
CA ILE A 365 -27.94 -8.07 -27.19
C ILE A 365 -28.34 -9.29 -28.03
N GLU A 366 -29.01 -10.27 -27.43
CA GLU A 366 -29.48 -11.46 -28.15
C GLU A 366 -30.35 -11.06 -29.35
N LEU A 367 -31.29 -10.13 -29.17
CA LEU A 367 -32.16 -9.67 -30.24
C LEU A 367 -31.41 -8.98 -31.39
N VAL A 368 -30.51 -8.05 -31.07
CA VAL A 368 -29.75 -7.29 -32.07
C VAL A 368 -28.77 -8.19 -32.81
N VAL A 369 -28.04 -9.05 -32.09
CA VAL A 369 -27.12 -10.01 -32.69
C VAL A 369 -27.86 -10.97 -33.61
N ASN A 370 -29.01 -11.50 -33.18
CA ASN A 370 -29.82 -12.36 -34.04
C ASN A 370 -30.20 -11.63 -35.33
N LYS A 371 -30.71 -10.40 -35.24
CA LYS A 371 -31.05 -9.59 -36.42
C LYS A 371 -29.84 -9.33 -37.33
N MET A 372 -28.69 -9.00 -36.76
CA MET A 372 -27.45 -8.77 -37.51
C MET A 372 -26.99 -10.04 -38.25
N LEU A 373 -26.97 -11.19 -37.56
CA LEU A 373 -26.56 -12.46 -38.14
C LEU A 373 -27.53 -12.92 -39.24
N VAL A 374 -28.85 -12.83 -39.00
CA VAL A 374 -29.84 -13.19 -40.00
C VAL A 374 -29.72 -12.31 -41.24
N LYS A 375 -29.61 -10.99 -41.05
CA LYS A 375 -29.40 -10.04 -42.15
C LYS A 375 -28.12 -10.36 -42.93
N ALA A 376 -27.01 -10.55 -42.23
CA ALA A 376 -25.73 -10.86 -42.84
C ALA A 376 -25.79 -12.16 -43.66
N ILE A 377 -26.48 -13.20 -43.15
CA ILE A 377 -26.70 -14.47 -43.84
C ILE A 377 -27.60 -14.32 -45.08
N ASP A 378 -28.64 -13.50 -44.99
CA ASP A 378 -29.58 -13.29 -46.09
C ASP A 378 -28.93 -12.51 -47.25
N GLU A 379 -28.08 -11.53 -46.91
CA GLU A 379 -27.36 -10.67 -47.85
C GLU A 379 -26.18 -11.36 -48.55
N ILE A 380 -25.80 -12.57 -48.13
CA ILE A 380 -24.71 -13.34 -48.74
C ILE A 380 -25.01 -13.63 -50.22
N PRO A 381 -24.23 -13.07 -51.17
CA PRO A 381 -24.41 -13.33 -52.60
C PRO A 381 -24.04 -14.77 -52.94
N THR A 382 -24.71 -15.34 -53.92
CA THR A 382 -24.46 -16.71 -54.35
C THR A 382 -23.08 -16.81 -55.01
N GLY A 383 -22.21 -17.68 -54.51
CA GLY A 383 -20.89 -17.96 -55.11
C GLY A 383 -19.72 -17.08 -54.66
N VAL A 384 -19.88 -16.21 -53.65
CA VAL A 384 -18.80 -15.36 -53.12
C VAL A 384 -18.10 -16.00 -51.91
N SER A 385 -16.78 -15.78 -51.78
CA SER A 385 -15.99 -16.14 -50.60
C SER A 385 -16.50 -15.42 -49.35
N MET A 386 -16.85 -16.19 -48.32
CA MET A 386 -17.56 -15.70 -47.14
C MET A 386 -16.64 -15.29 -45.97
N THR A 387 -15.38 -14.99 -46.28
CA THR A 387 -14.36 -14.54 -45.32
C THR A 387 -14.80 -13.33 -44.50
N LEU A 388 -15.61 -12.43 -45.08
CA LEU A 388 -16.13 -11.25 -44.37
C LEU A 388 -17.12 -11.67 -43.26
N PHE A 389 -18.07 -12.56 -43.56
CA PHE A 389 -19.03 -13.07 -42.57
C PHE A 389 -18.33 -13.88 -41.47
N GLU A 390 -17.32 -14.69 -41.82
CA GLU A 390 -16.51 -15.41 -40.81
C GLU A 390 -15.78 -14.42 -39.87
N SER A 391 -15.29 -13.30 -40.41
CA SER A 391 -14.64 -12.25 -39.62
C SER A 391 -15.61 -11.53 -38.68
N GLU A 392 -16.79 -11.13 -39.17
CA GLU A 392 -17.83 -10.47 -38.36
C GLU A 392 -18.35 -11.41 -37.25
N LEU A 393 -18.52 -12.70 -37.58
CA LEU A 393 -18.89 -13.73 -36.62
C LEU A 393 -17.83 -13.91 -35.55
N GLN A 394 -16.55 -13.90 -35.94
CA GLN A 394 -15.44 -14.03 -35.00
C GLN A 394 -15.34 -12.81 -34.08
N GLU A 395 -15.48 -11.59 -34.62
CA GLU A 395 -15.50 -10.36 -33.81
C GLU A 395 -16.63 -10.40 -32.77
N PHE A 396 -17.83 -10.84 -33.15
CA PHE A 396 -18.92 -11.05 -32.21
C PHE A 396 -18.58 -12.09 -31.13
N MET A 397 -18.03 -13.23 -31.53
CA MET A 397 -17.62 -14.28 -30.58
C MET A 397 -16.55 -13.78 -29.60
N ASP A 398 -15.65 -12.91 -30.03
CA ASP A 398 -14.63 -12.30 -29.16
C ASP A 398 -15.23 -11.27 -28.20
N LYS A 399 -16.20 -10.47 -28.65
CA LYS A 399 -16.98 -9.56 -27.78
C LYS A 399 -17.80 -10.33 -26.74
N ALA A 400 -18.42 -11.44 -27.13
CA ALA A 400 -19.14 -12.30 -26.21
C ALA A 400 -18.22 -13.04 -25.24
N ARG A 401 -17.00 -13.41 -25.65
CA ARG A 401 -15.94 -13.91 -24.74
C ARG A 401 -15.50 -12.85 -23.72
N ALA A 402 -15.49 -11.58 -24.12
CA ALA A 402 -15.32 -10.45 -23.20
C ALA A 402 -16.56 -10.19 -22.31
N GLY A 403 -17.59 -11.04 -22.42
CA GLY A 403 -18.79 -11.11 -21.60
C GLY A 403 -19.91 -10.15 -22.03
N LEU A 404 -19.92 -9.71 -23.29
CA LEU A 404 -21.06 -8.98 -23.84
C LEU A 404 -22.28 -9.92 -23.92
N GLY A 405 -23.31 -9.70 -23.10
CA GLY A 405 -24.62 -10.36 -23.20
C GLY A 405 -24.71 -11.79 -22.66
N PHE A 406 -23.60 -12.52 -22.58
CA PHE A 406 -23.58 -13.95 -22.20
C PHE A 406 -22.68 -14.19 -20.99
N LYS A 407 -23.05 -15.15 -20.13
CA LYS A 407 -22.27 -15.47 -18.93
C LYS A 407 -21.01 -16.24 -19.28
N THR A 408 -21.02 -17.00 -20.38
CA THR A 408 -19.88 -17.80 -20.82
C THR A 408 -19.68 -17.76 -22.33
N PRO A 409 -18.44 -17.98 -22.82
CA PRO A 409 -18.16 -18.19 -24.24
C PRO A 409 -18.98 -19.32 -24.87
N ASP A 410 -19.31 -20.34 -24.09
CA ASP A 410 -20.08 -21.50 -24.56
C ASP A 410 -21.55 -21.18 -24.75
N GLU A 411 -22.14 -20.34 -23.88
CA GLU A 411 -23.52 -19.85 -24.06
C GLU A 411 -23.65 -19.04 -25.35
N SER A 412 -22.74 -18.08 -25.58
CA SER A 412 -22.70 -17.30 -26.82
C SER A 412 -22.55 -18.21 -28.06
N ARG A 413 -21.64 -19.18 -28.00
CA ARG A 413 -21.43 -20.14 -29.08
C ARG A 413 -22.69 -20.93 -29.39
N ARG A 414 -23.38 -21.44 -28.36
CA ARG A 414 -24.63 -22.20 -28.52
C ARG A 414 -25.73 -21.33 -29.12
N PHE A 415 -25.83 -20.07 -28.67
CA PHE A 415 -26.77 -19.09 -29.21
C PHE A 415 -26.55 -18.88 -30.72
N VAL A 416 -25.31 -18.61 -31.13
CA VAL A 416 -24.93 -18.46 -32.55
C VAL A 416 -25.22 -19.72 -33.35
N ILE A 417 -24.82 -20.90 -32.84
CA ILE A 417 -25.11 -22.17 -33.51
C ILE A 417 -26.61 -22.35 -33.73
N GLY A 418 -27.44 -22.02 -32.73
CA GLY A 418 -28.90 -22.09 -32.85
C GLY A 418 -29.43 -21.24 -34.02
N ILE A 419 -28.97 -19.99 -34.13
CA ILE A 419 -29.35 -19.10 -35.25
C ILE A 419 -28.90 -19.68 -36.59
N LEU A 420 -27.64 -20.13 -36.68
CA LEU A 420 -27.10 -20.73 -37.91
C LEU A 420 -27.87 -22.00 -38.30
N GLU A 421 -28.29 -22.82 -37.33
CA GLU A 421 -29.08 -24.02 -37.59
C GLU A 421 -30.46 -23.71 -38.14
N GLU A 422 -31.15 -22.70 -37.60
CA GLU A 422 -32.43 -22.25 -38.13
C GLU A 422 -32.29 -21.72 -39.56
N GLN A 423 -31.27 -20.90 -39.81
CA GLN A 423 -31.01 -20.36 -41.15
C GLN A 423 -30.58 -21.45 -42.14
N ARG A 424 -29.82 -22.46 -41.69
CA ARG A 424 -29.50 -23.65 -42.47
C ARG A 424 -30.78 -24.38 -42.88
N LYS A 425 -31.72 -24.60 -41.94
CA LYS A 425 -33.01 -25.26 -42.22
C LYS A 425 -33.84 -24.47 -43.22
N LYS A 426 -33.84 -23.13 -43.15
CA LYS A 426 -34.50 -22.27 -44.14
C LYS A 426 -33.83 -22.37 -45.52
N ALA A 427 -32.51 -22.27 -45.57
CA ALA A 427 -31.74 -22.36 -46.81
C ALA A 427 -31.89 -23.72 -47.51
N ALA A 428 -32.04 -24.81 -46.75
CA ALA A 428 -32.24 -26.15 -47.30
C ALA A 428 -33.55 -26.30 -48.11
N LYS A 429 -34.54 -25.42 -47.88
CA LYS A 429 -35.80 -25.40 -48.65
C LYS A 429 -35.63 -24.82 -50.06
N ASN A 430 -34.53 -24.10 -50.32
CA ASN A 430 -34.18 -23.52 -51.62
C ASN A 430 -32.88 -24.16 -52.13
N PRO A 431 -32.92 -25.43 -52.56
CA PRO A 431 -31.74 -26.13 -53.05
C PRO A 431 -31.20 -25.43 -54.31
N GLY A 432 -29.88 -25.18 -54.36
CA GLY A 432 -29.19 -24.57 -55.51
C GLY A 432 -28.25 -23.41 -55.18
N THR A 433 -28.33 -22.84 -53.98
CA THR A 433 -27.50 -21.67 -53.59
C THR A 433 -26.18 -22.04 -52.88
N GLY A 434 -25.99 -23.30 -52.48
CA GLY A 434 -24.86 -23.74 -51.66
C GLY A 434 -24.85 -23.23 -50.20
N ARG A 435 -25.78 -22.33 -49.84
CA ARG A 435 -25.87 -21.66 -48.54
C ARG A 435 -26.05 -22.63 -47.36
N ALA A 436 -26.90 -23.65 -47.51
CA ALA A 436 -27.11 -24.67 -46.47
C ALA A 436 -25.85 -25.50 -46.18
N THR A 437 -25.07 -25.84 -47.21
CA THR A 437 -23.80 -26.56 -47.07
C THR A 437 -22.77 -25.70 -46.34
N TYR A 438 -22.70 -24.41 -46.68
CA TYR A 438 -21.79 -23.48 -46.01
C TYR A 438 -22.13 -23.30 -44.53
N LEU A 439 -23.40 -23.03 -44.20
CA LEU A 439 -23.84 -22.89 -42.80
C LEU A 439 -23.56 -24.18 -42.00
N SER A 440 -23.70 -25.36 -42.62
CA SER A 440 -23.31 -26.64 -41.98
C SER A 440 -21.82 -26.69 -41.62
N ARG A 441 -20.95 -26.19 -42.51
CA ARG A 441 -19.50 -26.12 -42.25
C ARG A 441 -19.17 -25.14 -41.12
N LEU A 442 -19.84 -23.99 -41.06
CA LEU A 442 -19.67 -23.02 -39.98
C LEU A 442 -20.13 -23.56 -38.64
N ILE A 443 -21.31 -24.16 -38.58
CA ILE A 443 -21.82 -24.82 -37.37
C ILE A 443 -20.81 -25.85 -36.90
N TRP A 444 -20.25 -26.65 -37.81
CA TRP A 444 -19.23 -27.64 -37.47
C TRP A 444 -17.96 -26.99 -36.93
N LYS A 445 -17.43 -25.93 -37.56
CA LYS A 445 -16.25 -25.19 -37.07
C LYS A 445 -16.47 -24.67 -35.65
N LEU A 446 -17.56 -23.93 -35.43
CA LEU A 446 -17.91 -23.35 -34.13
C LEU A 446 -18.09 -24.43 -33.06
N ALA A 447 -18.80 -25.52 -33.36
CA ALA A 447 -19.02 -26.63 -32.42
C ALA A 447 -17.70 -27.27 -31.95
N HIS A 448 -16.65 -27.24 -32.79
CA HIS A 448 -15.33 -27.79 -32.46
C HIS A 448 -14.32 -26.72 -32.01
N GLY A 449 -14.77 -25.49 -31.77
CA GLY A 449 -13.93 -24.39 -31.27
C GLY A 449 -12.89 -23.89 -32.25
N LYS A 450 -13.14 -24.05 -33.55
CA LYS A 450 -12.24 -23.63 -34.64
C LYS A 450 -12.74 -22.40 -35.37
#